data_AF-A0A383B3F8-F1
#
_entry.id   AF-A0A383B3F8-F1
#
_cell.length_a   1.000
_cell.length_b   1.000
_cell.length_c   1.000
_cell.angle_alpha   90.00
_cell.angle_beta   90.00
_cell.angle_gamma   90.00
#
_symmetry.space_group_name_H-M   'P 1'
#
loop_
_entity.id
_entity.type
_entity.pdbx_description
1 polymer ?
#
loop_
_entity_poly.entity_id
_entity_poly.type
_entity_poly.pdbx_seq_one_letter_code
_entity_poly.pdbx_strand_id
1 'polypeptide(L)'
;MSNTITPKLVKKFVPVRKSSSRKGDNGKVLVLGGSYIYHGAPALASLAALRTGADLVYTCVPKINVQSTRAVSPNLIVIPLVDSKLTRGAVNKLLGQIPNDLDSATIGMGLSIQDPEALKLLVKSLLDRDVRLSLDATALVNYILPLLSGKNVVVTPHAGEFKKMFGETPPESKKARITMVEKFAK
;
A
#
# COMPACT_ATOMS: atom_id res chain seq x y z
N MET A 1 -23.95 -2.72 -14.12
CA MET A 1 -23.31 -2.98 -15.43
C MET A 1 -21.84 -3.23 -15.15
N SER A 2 -21.32 -4.43 -15.40
CA SER A 2 -19.88 -4.69 -15.24
C SER A 2 -19.16 -3.94 -16.37
N ASN A 3 -18.67 -2.74 -16.08
CA ASN A 3 -17.87 -1.98 -17.03
C ASN A 3 -16.54 -2.71 -17.23
N THR A 4 -16.40 -3.40 -18.36
CA THR A 4 -15.13 -4.02 -18.74
C THR A 4 -14.05 -2.94 -18.84
N ILE A 5 -12.93 -3.14 -18.13
CA ILE A 5 -11.78 -2.25 -18.23
C ILE A 5 -11.15 -2.43 -19.62
N THR A 6 -11.13 -1.37 -20.42
CA THR A 6 -10.55 -1.38 -21.77
C THR A 6 -9.29 -0.52 -21.83
N PRO A 7 -8.36 -0.76 -22.78
CA PRO A 7 -7.19 0.11 -22.96
C PRO A 7 -7.55 1.59 -23.16
N LYS A 8 -8.66 1.87 -23.86
CA LYS A 8 -9.17 3.23 -24.05
C LYS A 8 -9.61 3.89 -22.75
N LEU A 9 -10.18 3.13 -21.82
CA LEU A 9 -10.51 3.61 -20.48
C LEU A 9 -9.24 3.88 -19.67
N VAL A 10 -8.31 2.93 -19.64
CA VAL A 10 -7.04 3.05 -18.89
C VAL A 10 -6.24 4.27 -19.34
N LYS A 11 -6.15 4.52 -20.67
CA LYS A 11 -5.42 5.67 -21.23
C LYS A 11 -5.90 7.02 -20.68
N LYS A 12 -7.16 7.14 -20.26
CA LYS A 12 -7.70 8.38 -19.65
C LYS A 12 -7.15 8.66 -18.25
N PHE A 13 -6.64 7.64 -17.56
CA PHE A 13 -6.12 7.75 -16.19
C PHE A 13 -4.59 7.79 -16.13
N VAL A 14 -3.89 7.59 -17.24
CA VAL A 14 -2.42 7.72 -17.29
C VAL A 14 -2.07 9.21 -17.33
N PRO A 15 -1.41 9.76 -16.30
CA PRO A 15 -1.08 11.18 -16.26
C PRO A 15 -0.01 11.52 -17.31
N VAL A 16 -0.16 12.69 -17.94
CA VAL A 16 0.86 13.23 -18.84
C VAL A 16 1.96 13.91 -18.03
N ARG A 17 3.22 13.53 -18.26
CA ARG A 17 4.36 14.23 -17.66
C ARG A 17 4.56 15.59 -18.31
N LYS A 18 4.47 16.65 -17.50
CA LYS A 18 4.73 18.02 -17.97
C LYS A 18 6.21 18.20 -18.25
N SER A 19 6.56 18.91 -19.32
CA SER A 19 7.96 19.24 -19.67
C SER A 19 8.67 20.05 -18.58
N SER A 20 7.92 20.80 -17.78
CA SER A 20 8.42 21.59 -16.64
C SER A 20 8.47 20.82 -15.31
N SER A 21 8.06 19.55 -15.29
CA SER A 21 8.02 18.74 -14.07
C SER A 21 9.42 18.55 -13.46
N ARG A 22 9.47 18.53 -12.14
CA ARG A 22 10.67 18.29 -11.33
C ARG A 22 10.51 17.00 -10.55
N LYS A 23 11.63 16.53 -9.99
CA LYS A 23 11.68 15.36 -9.09
C LYS A 23 10.67 15.54 -7.95
N GLY A 24 9.67 14.67 -7.90
CA GLY A 24 8.63 14.66 -6.87
C GLY A 24 7.27 15.13 -7.37
N ASP A 25 7.19 15.77 -8.55
CA ASP A 25 5.92 16.22 -9.14
C ASP A 25 5.09 15.06 -9.71
N ASN A 26 5.73 13.94 -10.05
CA ASN A 26 5.08 12.78 -10.65
C ASN A 26 4.88 11.62 -9.66
N GLY A 27 4.94 11.89 -8.35
CA GLY A 27 4.57 10.94 -7.31
C GLY A 27 5.69 10.62 -6.33
N LYS A 28 5.37 10.76 -5.04
CA LYS A 28 6.11 10.32 -3.86
C LYS A 28 5.34 9.18 -3.20
N VAL A 29 5.85 7.96 -3.35
CA VAL A 29 5.18 6.73 -2.92
C VAL A 29 5.91 6.10 -1.74
N LEU A 30 5.18 5.75 -0.69
CA LEU A 30 5.66 4.88 0.38
C LEU A 30 5.26 3.43 0.10
N VAL A 31 6.20 2.50 0.27
CA VAL A 31 5.95 1.07 0.28
C VAL A 31 6.37 0.53 1.64
N LEU A 32 5.43 0.02 2.43
CA LEU A 32 5.71 -0.59 3.74
C LEU A 32 5.39 -2.08 3.71
N GLY A 33 6.41 -2.89 3.87
CA GLY A 33 6.26 -4.34 3.85
C GLY A 33 7.49 -5.09 4.32
N GLY A 34 7.51 -6.38 4.02
CA GLY A 34 8.63 -7.25 4.28
C GLY A 34 8.67 -7.82 5.70
N SER A 35 9.28 -8.99 5.77
CA SER A 35 9.58 -9.76 6.99
C SER A 35 10.83 -10.58 6.73
N TYR A 36 11.23 -11.39 7.71
CA TYR A 36 12.33 -12.33 7.55
C TYR A 36 12.17 -13.24 6.33
N ILE A 37 10.95 -13.77 6.12
CA ILE A 37 10.66 -14.69 5.01
C ILE A 37 10.30 -13.91 3.74
N TYR A 38 9.35 -12.97 3.83
CA TYR A 38 8.75 -12.31 2.67
C TYR A 38 9.44 -10.98 2.30
N HIS A 39 10.77 -11.00 2.23
CA HIS A 39 11.58 -9.79 1.97
C HIS A 39 11.43 -9.24 0.54
N GLY A 40 11.16 -10.09 -0.45
CA GLY A 40 11.04 -9.69 -1.86
C GLY A 40 9.75 -8.94 -2.20
N ALA A 41 8.66 -9.17 -1.47
CA ALA A 41 7.35 -8.57 -1.74
C ALA A 41 7.36 -7.03 -1.79
N PRO A 42 7.89 -6.31 -0.78
CA PRO A 42 7.98 -4.84 -0.85
C PRO A 42 8.94 -4.35 -1.95
N ALA A 43 10.00 -5.11 -2.28
CA ALA A 43 10.90 -4.74 -3.36
C ALA A 43 10.19 -4.78 -4.73
N LEU A 44 9.40 -5.82 -4.99
CA LEU A 44 8.60 -5.94 -6.22
C LEU A 44 7.57 -4.81 -6.35
N ALA A 45 6.84 -4.51 -5.27
CA ALA A 45 5.89 -3.40 -5.26
C ALA A 45 6.59 -2.04 -5.49
N SER A 46 7.78 -1.85 -4.93
CA SER A 46 8.57 -0.64 -5.11
C SER A 46 9.07 -0.47 -6.55
N LEU A 47 9.55 -1.54 -7.17
CA LEU A 47 9.93 -1.54 -8.58
C LEU A 47 8.73 -1.27 -9.49
N ALA A 48 7.57 -1.84 -9.19
CA ALA A 48 6.35 -1.57 -9.93
C ALA A 48 5.97 -0.09 -9.87
N ALA A 49 6.04 0.55 -8.69
CA ALA A 49 5.80 1.97 -8.53
C ALA A 49 6.76 2.85 -9.36
N LEU A 50 8.05 2.53 -9.39
CA LEU A 50 9.01 3.21 -10.26
C LEU A 50 8.65 3.02 -11.74
N ARG A 51 8.31 1.80 -12.14
CA ARG A 51 7.97 1.46 -13.54
C ARG A 51 6.66 2.10 -14.00
N THR A 52 5.73 2.41 -13.10
CA THR A 52 4.49 3.15 -13.41
C THR A 52 4.67 4.67 -13.38
N GLY A 53 5.88 5.16 -13.12
CA GLY A 53 6.23 6.57 -13.29
C GLY A 53 6.24 7.40 -12.01
N ALA A 54 6.28 6.78 -10.82
CA ALA A 54 6.59 7.50 -9.59
C ALA A 54 8.03 8.05 -9.63
N ASP A 55 8.22 9.28 -9.15
CA ASP A 55 9.55 9.90 -9.09
C ASP A 55 10.34 9.45 -7.87
N LEU A 56 9.67 9.26 -6.74
CA LEU A 56 10.29 8.89 -5.47
C LEU A 56 9.55 7.72 -4.85
N VAL A 57 10.30 6.65 -4.57
CA VAL A 57 9.78 5.46 -3.90
C VAL A 57 10.56 5.23 -2.63
N TYR A 58 9.89 5.46 -1.50
CA TYR A 58 10.37 5.20 -0.16
C TYR A 58 9.99 3.78 0.24
N THR A 59 10.96 2.88 0.31
CA THR A 59 10.73 1.46 0.61
C THR A 59 11.10 1.20 2.05
N CYS A 60 10.09 1.04 2.90
CA CYS A 60 10.26 0.74 4.31
C CYS A 60 10.17 -0.77 4.57
N VAL A 61 11.26 -1.33 5.10
CA VAL A 61 11.41 -2.77 5.34
C VAL A 61 12.13 -3.03 6.67
N PRO A 62 11.98 -4.22 7.28
CA PRO A 62 12.80 -4.64 8.41
C PRO A 62 14.29 -4.44 8.15
N LYS A 63 15.05 -4.05 9.17
CA LYS A 63 16.49 -3.75 9.04
C LYS A 63 17.30 -4.87 8.37
N ILE A 64 16.93 -6.14 8.63
CA ILE A 64 17.56 -7.31 8.03
C ILE A 64 17.40 -7.39 6.49
N ASN A 65 16.39 -6.73 5.93
CA ASN A 65 16.10 -6.73 4.49
C ASN A 65 16.74 -5.55 3.75
N VAL A 66 17.38 -4.61 4.46
CA VAL A 66 17.80 -3.32 3.87
C VAL A 66 18.87 -3.51 2.79
N GLN A 67 19.89 -4.33 3.06
CA GLN A 67 20.97 -4.54 2.10
C GLN A 67 20.47 -5.24 0.83
N SER A 68 19.69 -6.31 0.97
CA SER A 68 19.10 -7.02 -0.17
C SER A 68 18.15 -6.13 -0.96
N THR A 69 17.32 -5.32 -0.28
CA THR A 69 16.41 -4.38 -0.95
C THR A 69 17.17 -3.29 -1.73
N ARG A 70 18.28 -2.76 -1.18
CA ARG A 70 19.13 -1.79 -1.89
C ARG A 70 19.84 -2.39 -3.11
N ALA A 71 20.21 -3.68 -3.03
CA ALA A 71 20.82 -4.39 -4.14
C ALA A 71 19.86 -4.61 -5.33
N VAL A 72 18.55 -4.62 -5.09
CA VAL A 72 17.52 -4.75 -6.15
C VAL A 72 17.52 -3.54 -7.10
N SER A 73 17.67 -2.32 -6.58
CA SER A 73 17.79 -1.12 -7.41
C SER A 73 18.38 0.06 -6.64
N PRO A 74 19.34 0.80 -7.25
CA PRO A 74 19.89 2.02 -6.65
C PRO A 74 18.89 3.19 -6.63
N ASN A 75 17.76 3.08 -7.33
CA ASN A 75 16.74 4.13 -7.38
C ASN A 75 15.80 4.11 -6.16
N LEU A 76 15.83 3.05 -5.34
CA LEU A 76 14.97 2.92 -4.16
C LEU A 76 15.53 3.70 -2.98
N ILE A 77 14.67 4.46 -2.30
CA ILE A 77 15.01 5.12 -1.04
C ILE A 77 14.63 4.17 0.09
N VAL A 78 15.57 3.32 0.52
CA VAL A 78 15.28 2.27 1.51
C VAL A 78 15.40 2.80 2.94
N ILE A 79 14.28 2.77 3.67
CA ILE A 79 14.14 3.20 5.06
C ILE A 79 14.08 1.96 5.97
N PRO A 80 15.00 1.80 6.95
CA PRO A 80 14.93 0.69 7.89
C PRO A 80 13.82 0.89 8.93
N LEU A 81 12.93 -0.10 9.08
CA LEU A 81 12.14 -0.22 10.31
C LEU A 81 13.06 -0.51 11.49
N VAL A 82 12.76 0.08 12.63
CA VAL A 82 13.51 -0.17 13.87
C VAL A 82 13.24 -1.56 14.45
N ASP A 83 12.04 -2.09 14.23
CA ASP A 83 11.63 -3.42 14.66
C ASP A 83 11.38 -4.32 13.45
N SER A 84 11.56 -5.63 13.62
CA SER A 84 11.25 -6.61 12.56
C SER A 84 9.75 -6.79 12.31
N LYS A 85 8.91 -6.22 13.18
CA LYS A 85 7.44 -6.25 13.12
C LYS A 85 6.90 -4.85 13.35
N LEU A 86 5.67 -4.57 12.90
CA LEU A 86 5.01 -3.30 13.11
C LEU A 86 4.57 -3.16 14.58
N THR A 87 5.21 -2.23 15.29
CA THR A 87 4.88 -1.77 16.66
C THR A 87 4.57 -0.27 16.63
N ARG A 88 3.95 0.28 17.68
CA ARG A 88 3.72 1.74 17.76
C ARG A 88 5.02 2.53 17.73
N GLY A 89 6.07 2.02 18.38
CA GLY A 89 7.40 2.64 18.35
C GLY A 89 7.97 2.69 16.93
N ALA A 90 7.85 1.58 16.18
CA ALA A 90 8.26 1.53 14.78
C ALA A 90 7.47 2.51 13.91
N VAL A 91 6.16 2.62 14.12
CA VAL A 91 5.29 3.57 13.40
C VAL A 91 5.65 5.02 13.69
N ASN A 92 5.82 5.40 14.96
CA ASN A 92 6.19 6.77 15.33
C ASN A 92 7.52 7.19 14.72
N LYS A 93 8.51 6.28 14.73
CA LYS A 93 9.80 6.53 14.10
C LYS A 93 9.69 6.63 12.58
N LEU A 94 8.91 5.76 11.95
CA LEU A 94 8.66 5.81 10.51
C LEU A 94 8.00 7.13 10.10
N LEU A 95 6.97 7.56 10.81
CA LEU A 95 6.22 8.80 10.53
C LEU A 95 7.09 10.07 10.63
N GLY A 96 8.17 10.03 11.40
CA GLY A 96 9.18 11.09 11.48
C GLY A 96 10.32 10.98 10.45
N GLN A 97 10.42 9.87 9.71
CA GLN A 97 11.45 9.64 8.68
C GLN A 97 10.91 9.81 7.27
N ILE A 98 9.62 9.55 7.04
CA ILE A 98 8.99 9.72 5.73
C ILE A 98 8.64 11.20 5.48
N PRO A 99 8.61 11.65 4.22
CA PRO A 99 8.13 12.99 3.89
C PRO A 99 6.70 13.22 4.36
N ASN A 100 6.37 14.48 4.67
CA ASN A 100 5.01 14.87 5.05
C ASN A 100 4.07 14.95 3.84
N ASP A 101 4.61 15.13 2.64
CA ASP A 101 3.92 15.39 1.38
C ASP A 101 3.93 14.16 0.46
N LEU A 102 3.75 12.95 1.02
CA LEU A 102 3.57 11.73 0.24
C LEU A 102 2.25 11.79 -0.56
N ASP A 103 2.27 11.30 -1.80
CA ASP A 103 1.07 11.25 -2.63
C ASP A 103 0.27 9.96 -2.40
N SER A 104 0.99 8.85 -2.15
CA SER A 104 0.38 7.55 -1.87
C SER A 104 1.25 6.65 -1.01
N ALA A 105 0.62 5.64 -0.41
CA ALA A 105 1.31 4.56 0.29
C ALA A 105 0.65 3.21 0.02
N THR A 106 1.47 2.17 -0.14
CA THR A 106 1.02 0.78 -0.14
C THR A 106 1.57 0.03 1.07
N ILE A 107 0.71 -0.73 1.76
CA ILE A 107 1.03 -1.30 3.08
C ILE A 107 0.59 -2.76 3.15
N GLY A 108 1.47 -3.62 3.66
CA GLY A 108 1.11 -4.94 4.20
C GLY A 108 1.74 -6.15 3.49
N MET A 109 2.29 -5.98 2.27
CA MET A 109 2.92 -7.06 1.53
C MET A 109 4.14 -7.63 2.26
N GLY A 110 4.03 -8.88 2.73
CA GLY A 110 5.06 -9.54 3.53
C GLY A 110 5.30 -8.94 4.92
N LEU A 111 4.53 -7.93 5.35
CA LEU A 111 4.67 -7.26 6.64
C LEU A 111 4.26 -8.20 7.78
N SER A 112 4.94 -8.09 8.93
CA SER A 112 4.49 -8.73 10.17
C SER A 112 3.97 -7.66 11.12
N ILE A 113 2.73 -7.78 11.57
CA ILE A 113 2.11 -6.81 12.50
C ILE A 113 2.10 -7.44 13.89
N GLN A 114 2.77 -6.80 14.86
CA GLN A 114 2.79 -7.25 16.25
C GLN A 114 1.68 -6.59 17.07
N ASP A 115 1.43 -5.30 16.82
CA ASP A 115 0.41 -4.51 17.51
C ASP A 115 -0.65 -4.00 16.51
N PRO A 116 -1.91 -4.46 16.58
CA PRO A 116 -3.01 -3.95 15.77
C PRO A 116 -3.19 -2.43 15.82
N GLU A 117 -2.93 -1.82 16.98
CA GLU A 117 -3.04 -0.36 17.16
C GLU A 117 -1.91 0.38 16.44
N ALA A 118 -0.78 -0.27 16.17
CA ALA A 118 0.27 0.31 15.34
C ALA A 118 -0.21 0.48 13.89
N LEU A 119 -0.87 -0.53 13.32
CA LEU A 119 -1.43 -0.41 11.97
C LEU A 119 -2.50 0.69 11.91
N LYS A 120 -3.40 0.75 12.89
CA LYS A 120 -4.41 1.82 12.99
C LYS A 120 -3.78 3.20 13.08
N LEU A 121 -2.76 3.37 13.93
CA LEU A 121 -2.03 4.61 14.08
C LEU A 121 -1.39 5.05 12.75
N LEU A 122 -0.72 4.12 12.05
CA LEU A 122 -0.09 4.42 10.77
C LEU A 122 -1.13 4.83 9.71
N VAL A 123 -2.17 4.02 9.53
CA VAL A 123 -3.24 4.28 8.55
C VAL A 123 -3.91 5.62 8.82
N LYS A 124 -4.31 5.88 10.07
CA LYS A 124 -4.90 7.16 10.46
C LYS A 124 -3.96 8.33 10.18
N SER A 125 -2.69 8.22 10.58
CA SER A 125 -1.70 9.29 10.38
C SER A 125 -1.44 9.61 8.91
N LEU A 126 -1.49 8.62 8.03
CA LEU A 126 -1.34 8.82 6.59
C LEU A 126 -2.61 9.42 5.96
N LEU A 127 -3.80 8.97 6.39
CA LEU A 127 -5.07 9.55 5.95
C LEU A 127 -5.23 11.01 6.39
N ASP A 128 -4.80 11.35 7.61
CA ASP A 128 -4.80 12.72 8.12
C ASP A 128 -3.84 13.65 7.35
N ARG A 129 -2.88 13.07 6.60
CA ARG A 129 -1.97 13.76 5.67
C ARG A 129 -2.47 13.75 4.21
N ASP A 130 -3.71 13.33 3.96
CA ASP A 130 -4.31 13.18 2.62
C ASP A 130 -3.55 12.21 1.68
N VAL A 131 -2.85 11.23 2.26
CA VAL A 131 -2.14 10.20 1.50
C VAL A 131 -3.13 9.16 0.98
N ARG A 132 -3.10 8.87 -0.32
CA ARG A 132 -3.92 7.80 -0.93
C ARG A 132 -3.36 6.43 -0.54
N LEU A 133 -4.19 5.56 0.00
CA LEU A 133 -3.72 4.26 0.50
C LEU A 133 -4.10 3.10 -0.40
N SER A 134 -3.17 2.15 -0.56
CA SER A 134 -3.42 0.79 -1.04
C SER A 134 -3.08 -0.18 0.08
N LEU A 135 -4.08 -0.84 0.66
CA LEU A 135 -3.85 -1.85 1.70
C LEU A 135 -3.88 -3.24 1.05
N ASP A 136 -2.87 -4.03 1.36
CA ASP A 136 -2.67 -5.35 0.79
C ASP A 136 -2.24 -6.37 1.85
N ALA A 137 -2.44 -7.65 1.55
CA ALA A 137 -2.00 -8.77 2.36
C ALA A 137 -2.29 -8.62 3.86
N THR A 138 -1.25 -8.51 4.69
CA THR A 138 -1.42 -8.50 6.15
C THR A 138 -2.12 -7.26 6.70
N ALA A 139 -2.20 -6.17 5.92
CA ALA A 139 -2.97 -4.99 6.28
C ALA A 139 -4.48 -5.14 6.04
N LEU A 140 -4.92 -6.22 5.38
CA LEU A 140 -6.33 -6.54 5.12
C LEU A 140 -6.95 -7.24 6.34
N VAL A 141 -7.40 -6.43 7.29
CA VAL A 141 -7.92 -6.85 8.59
C VAL A 141 -9.20 -6.09 8.94
N ASN A 142 -10.16 -6.75 9.58
CA ASN A 142 -11.47 -6.15 9.87
C ASN A 142 -11.41 -4.86 10.70
N TYR A 143 -10.51 -4.79 11.68
CA TYR A 143 -10.41 -3.67 12.61
C TYR A 143 -9.91 -2.37 11.97
N ILE A 144 -9.45 -2.40 10.71
CA ILE A 144 -9.05 -1.20 9.97
C ILE A 144 -10.23 -0.55 9.24
N LEU A 145 -11.30 -1.31 8.94
CA LEU A 145 -12.45 -0.84 8.16
C LEU A 145 -13.07 0.47 8.67
N PRO A 146 -13.25 0.69 9.99
CA PRO A 146 -13.81 1.96 10.48
C PRO A 146 -13.00 3.20 10.10
N LEU A 147 -11.69 3.04 9.82
CA LEU A 147 -10.83 4.14 9.40
C LEU A 147 -10.93 4.46 7.91
N LEU A 148 -11.43 3.52 7.10
CA LEU A 148 -11.41 3.62 5.63
C LEU A 148 -12.67 4.27 5.06
N SER A 149 -13.78 4.26 5.80
CA SER A 149 -15.08 4.72 5.30
C SER A 149 -15.02 6.18 4.85
N GLY A 150 -15.45 6.45 3.61
CA GLY A 150 -15.44 7.79 3.01
C GLY A 150 -14.04 8.34 2.71
N LYS A 151 -13.00 7.49 2.70
CA LYS A 151 -11.62 7.87 2.39
C LYS A 151 -11.17 7.31 1.04
N ASN A 152 -10.15 7.93 0.45
CA ASN A 152 -9.58 7.48 -0.83
C ASN A 152 -8.59 6.33 -0.61
N VAL A 153 -9.15 5.14 -0.35
CA VAL A 153 -8.40 3.92 -0.05
C VAL A 153 -8.80 2.79 -0.99
N VAL A 154 -7.80 2.10 -1.51
CA VAL A 154 -7.95 0.85 -2.25
C VAL A 154 -7.53 -0.31 -1.34
N VAL A 155 -8.32 -1.39 -1.35
CA VAL A 155 -7.98 -2.65 -0.70
C VAL A 155 -7.88 -3.73 -1.76
N THR A 156 -6.91 -4.64 -1.67
CA THR A 156 -6.63 -5.65 -2.71
C THR A 156 -6.82 -7.10 -2.26
N PRO A 157 -7.91 -7.47 -1.56
CA PRO A 157 -8.07 -8.82 -1.04
C PRO A 157 -8.27 -9.87 -2.12
N HIS A 158 -7.58 -11.00 -2.00
CA HIS A 158 -8.05 -12.26 -2.58
C HIS A 158 -9.25 -12.82 -1.78
N ALA A 159 -9.86 -13.92 -2.21
CA ALA A 159 -11.09 -14.45 -1.57
C ALA A 159 -10.95 -14.73 -0.06
N GLY A 160 -9.84 -15.36 0.37
CA GLY A 160 -9.54 -15.58 1.80
C GLY A 160 -9.35 -14.29 2.62
N GLU A 161 -8.64 -13.29 2.09
CA GLU A 161 -8.46 -11.98 2.74
C GLU A 161 -9.78 -11.20 2.78
N PHE A 162 -10.62 -11.33 1.75
CA PHE A 162 -11.95 -10.72 1.73
C PHE A 162 -12.78 -11.26 2.90
N LYS A 163 -12.79 -12.59 3.09
CA LYS A 163 -13.46 -13.21 4.25
C LYS A 163 -12.88 -12.73 5.58
N LYS A 164 -11.55 -12.61 5.69
CA LYS A 164 -10.90 -12.11 6.90
C LYS A 164 -11.25 -10.64 7.20
N MET A 165 -11.37 -9.82 6.16
CA MET A 165 -11.63 -8.39 6.28
C MET A 165 -13.12 -8.09 6.50
N PHE A 166 -14.01 -8.74 5.75
CA PHE A 166 -15.44 -8.41 5.69
C PHE A 166 -16.35 -9.47 6.34
N GLY A 167 -15.81 -10.62 6.74
CA GLY A 167 -16.57 -11.71 7.39
C GLY A 167 -17.38 -12.60 6.43
N GLU A 168 -17.48 -12.24 5.16
CA GLU A 168 -18.24 -12.98 4.14
C GLU A 168 -17.30 -13.67 3.12
N THR A 169 -17.62 -14.89 2.68
CA THR A 169 -16.87 -15.56 1.62
C THR A 169 -17.40 -15.13 0.25
N PRO A 170 -16.55 -14.61 -0.65
CA PRO A 170 -16.98 -14.31 -2.01
C PRO A 170 -17.48 -15.56 -2.74
N PRO A 171 -18.63 -15.50 -3.44
CA PRO A 171 -19.11 -16.61 -4.24
C PRO A 171 -18.22 -16.84 -5.48
N GLU A 172 -18.20 -18.08 -5.99
CA GLU A 172 -17.44 -18.44 -7.19
C GLU A 172 -17.97 -17.73 -8.45
N SER A 173 -19.30 -17.57 -8.53
CA SER A 173 -19.95 -16.89 -9.65
C SER A 173 -19.45 -15.44 -9.78
N LYS A 174 -18.86 -15.13 -10.94
CA LYS A 174 -18.32 -13.80 -11.25
C LYS A 174 -19.35 -12.68 -11.01
N LYS A 175 -20.59 -12.87 -11.45
CA LYS A 175 -21.66 -11.87 -11.29
C LYS A 175 -22.01 -11.64 -9.82
N ALA A 176 -22.21 -12.71 -9.06
CA ALA A 176 -22.54 -12.63 -7.64
C ALA A 176 -21.38 -12.02 -6.83
N ARG A 177 -20.14 -12.34 -7.18
CA ARG A 177 -18.94 -11.77 -6.57
C ARG A 177 -18.82 -10.27 -6.80
N ILE A 178 -19.08 -9.80 -8.03
CA ILE A 178 -19.09 -8.36 -8.33
C ILE A 178 -20.14 -7.65 -7.46
N THR A 179 -21.37 -8.17 -7.42
CA THR A 179 -22.45 -7.59 -6.60
C THR A 179 -22.08 -7.55 -5.11
N MET A 180 -21.45 -8.61 -4.58
CA MET A 180 -20.99 -8.62 -3.20
C MET A 180 -19.91 -7.57 -2.96
N VAL A 181 -18.88 -7.49 -3.80
CA VAL A 181 -17.79 -6.51 -3.64
C VAL A 181 -18.33 -5.06 -3.73
N GLU A 182 -19.25 -4.78 -4.64
CA GLU A 182 -19.89 -3.46 -4.78
C GLU A 182 -20.65 -3.02 -3.52
N LYS A 183 -21.22 -3.97 -2.74
CA LYS A 183 -21.88 -3.67 -1.46
C LYS A 183 -20.89 -3.13 -0.42
N PHE A 184 -19.65 -3.61 -0.42
CA PHE A 184 -18.62 -3.26 0.55
C PHE A 184 -17.72 -2.09 0.12
N ALA A 185 -17.58 -1.83 -1.18
CA ALA A 185 -16.66 -0.82 -1.73
C ALA A 185 -17.17 0.64 -1.65
N LYS A 186 -17.93 0.99 -0.61
CA LYS A 186 -18.58 2.31 -0.44
C LYS A 186 -17.73 3.33 0.30
#